data_AF-A0A3S0CJW1-F1
#
_entry.id   AF-A0A3S0CJW1-F1
#
_cell.length_a   1.000
_cell.length_b   1.000
_cell.length_c   1.000
_cell.angle_alpha   90.00
_cell.angle_beta   90.00
_cell.angle_gamma   90.00
#
_symmetry.space_group_name_H-M   'P 1'
#
loop_
_entity.id
_entity.type
_entity.pdbx_description
1 polymer ?
#
loop_
_entity_poly.entity_id
_entity_poly.type
_entity_poly.pdbx_seq_one_letter_code
_entity_poly.pdbx_strand_id
1 'polypeptide(L)'
;MSLQNTLEHMEDPWIVDRPLLADVCPAFARAATTGCQAIGRLDLAIELARVVLPPQIVSGSPASFSFLAYPVPRLTYEERKLLEVRDFERVQVPVGTGLIQLELDAFGKIGWFYVERLPEHFRTIVQGAQQHAL
;
A
#
# COMPACT_ATOMS: atom_id res chain seq x y z
N MET A 1 42.09 -14.30 9.58
CA MET A 1 41.45 -13.15 8.90
C MET A 1 39.97 -13.44 8.82
N SER A 2 39.19 -12.72 9.62
CA SER A 2 37.76 -12.99 9.86
C SER A 2 36.89 -12.47 8.71
N LEU A 3 36.00 -13.31 8.19
CA LEU A 3 34.92 -12.99 7.24
C LEU A 3 33.81 -12.17 7.91
N GLN A 4 34.16 -11.06 8.57
CA GLN A 4 33.24 -10.25 9.37
C GLN A 4 33.03 -8.82 8.85
N ASN A 5 33.57 -8.48 7.67
CA ASN A 5 33.70 -7.07 7.29
C ASN A 5 33.08 -6.69 5.94
N THR A 6 31.98 -7.32 5.53
CA THR A 6 31.16 -6.79 4.42
C THR A 6 29.71 -7.25 4.47
N LEU A 7 29.11 -7.28 5.66
CA LEU A 7 27.69 -6.99 5.78
C LEU A 7 27.60 -5.47 5.96
N GLU A 8 27.92 -4.75 4.89
CA GLU A 8 27.50 -3.36 4.79
C GLU A 8 25.98 -3.40 4.91
N HIS A 9 25.51 -2.88 6.04
CA HIS A 9 24.17 -2.37 6.24
C HIS A 9 23.85 -1.43 5.07
N MET A 10 23.41 -1.99 3.94
CA MET A 10 22.42 -1.32 3.11
C MET A 10 21.11 -1.39 3.91
N GLU A 11 21.07 -0.64 5.02
CA GLU A 11 19.83 -0.09 5.51
C GLU A 11 19.26 0.65 4.32
N ASP A 12 18.32 0.01 3.63
CA ASP A 12 17.59 0.64 2.57
C ASP A 12 17.04 1.95 3.18
N PRO A 13 17.51 3.14 2.73
CA PRO A 13 17.14 4.41 3.35
C PRO A 13 15.62 4.69 3.22
N TRP A 14 14.90 3.82 2.50
CA TRP A 14 13.45 3.82 2.38
C TRP A 14 12.75 2.97 3.45
N ILE A 15 13.45 2.18 4.27
CA ILE A 15 12.95 1.58 5.53
C ILE A 15 13.03 2.65 6.62
N VAL A 16 12.32 3.75 6.40
CA VAL A 16 11.85 4.61 7.50
C VAL A 16 10.68 3.86 8.15
N ASP A 17 10.48 3.99 9.46
CA ASP A 17 9.35 3.45 10.25
C ASP A 17 7.98 3.83 9.64
N ARG A 18 7.60 3.15 8.56
CA ARG A 18 6.32 3.32 7.89
C ARG A 18 5.42 2.23 8.42
N PRO A 19 4.34 2.58 9.11
CA PRO A 19 3.47 1.58 9.68
C PRO A 19 2.83 0.77 8.56
N LEU A 20 2.69 -0.54 8.78
CA LEU A 20 1.92 -1.37 7.85
C LEU A 20 0.46 -0.89 7.88
N LEU A 21 -0.20 -0.89 6.72
CA LEU A 21 -1.62 -0.59 6.64
C LEU A 21 -2.44 -1.54 7.52
N ALA A 22 -1.98 -2.78 7.65
CA ALA A 22 -2.57 -3.78 8.52
C ALA A 22 -2.43 -3.47 10.03
N ASP A 23 -1.44 -2.67 10.43
CA ASP A 23 -1.27 -2.22 11.81
C ASP A 23 -2.08 -0.95 12.07
N VAL A 24 -2.10 -0.02 11.10
CA VAL A 24 -2.88 1.23 11.17
C VAL A 24 -4.37 0.95 11.16
N CYS A 25 -4.86 0.20 10.18
CA CYS A 25 -6.27 -0.08 9.99
C CYS A 25 -6.48 -1.58 9.69
N PRO A 26 -6.37 -2.46 10.71
CA PRO A 26 -6.44 -3.90 10.53
C PRO A 26 -7.76 -4.38 9.89
N ALA A 27 -8.87 -3.71 10.21
CA ALA A 27 -10.17 -4.03 9.65
C ALA A 27 -10.22 -3.77 8.13
N PHE A 28 -9.72 -2.63 7.67
CA PHE A 28 -9.64 -2.28 6.26
C PHE A 28 -8.72 -3.25 5.50
N ALA A 29 -7.52 -3.51 6.04
CA ALA A 29 -6.56 -4.42 5.41
C ALA A 29 -7.13 -5.83 5.24
N ARG A 30 -7.76 -6.40 6.28
CA ARG A 30 -8.42 -7.70 6.19
C ARG A 30 -9.54 -7.72 5.16
N ALA A 31 -10.39 -6.69 5.15
CA ALA A 31 -11.52 -6.63 4.24
C ALA A 31 -11.05 -6.48 2.77
N ALA A 32 -10.00 -5.68 2.52
CA ALA A 32 -9.34 -5.59 1.22
C ALA A 32 -8.72 -6.93 0.79
N THR A 33 -8.01 -7.63 1.69
CA THR A 33 -7.45 -8.95 1.42
C THR A 33 -8.53 -9.96 1.03
N THR A 34 -9.62 -10.04 1.80
CA THR A 34 -10.77 -10.90 1.48
C THR A 34 -11.41 -10.53 0.14
N GLY A 35 -11.55 -9.24 -0.14
CA GLY A 35 -12.05 -8.75 -1.43
C GLY A 35 -11.19 -9.20 -2.61
N CYS A 36 -9.87 -9.06 -2.49
CA CYS A 36 -8.91 -9.52 -3.51
C CYS A 36 -9.01 -11.03 -3.73
N GLN A 37 -9.14 -11.82 -2.66
CA GLN A 37 -9.35 -13.27 -2.76
C GLN A 37 -10.66 -13.60 -3.48
N ALA A 38 -11.75 -12.88 -3.19
CA ALA A 38 -13.05 -13.10 -3.80
C ALA A 38 -13.07 -12.85 -5.32
N ILE A 39 -12.26 -11.91 -5.82
CA ILE A 39 -12.12 -11.64 -7.25
C ILE A 39 -11.00 -12.46 -7.92
N GLY A 40 -10.39 -13.41 -7.21
CA GLY A 40 -9.32 -14.27 -7.73
C GLY A 40 -7.94 -13.62 -7.80
N ARG A 41 -7.74 -12.43 -7.23
CA ARG A 41 -6.44 -11.72 -7.17
C ARG A 41 -5.65 -12.07 -5.91
N LEU A 42 -5.25 -13.34 -5.83
CA LEU A 42 -4.48 -13.87 -4.69
C LEU A 42 -3.09 -13.22 -4.56
N ASP A 43 -2.51 -12.80 -5.68
CA ASP A 43 -1.30 -11.98 -5.76
C ASP A 43 -1.43 -10.71 -4.92
N LEU A 44 -2.48 -9.93 -5.16
CA LEU A 44 -2.73 -8.67 -4.44
C LEU A 44 -3.08 -8.91 -2.97
N ALA A 45 -3.80 -10.00 -2.67
CA ALA A 45 -4.12 -10.38 -1.31
C ALA A 45 -2.85 -10.65 -0.46
N ILE A 46 -1.83 -11.27 -1.06
CA ILE A 46 -0.53 -11.50 -0.42
C ILE A 46 0.24 -10.18 -0.28
N GLU A 47 0.24 -9.32 -1.30
CA GLU A 47 0.93 -8.03 -1.24
C GLU A 47 0.38 -7.11 -0.15
N LEU A 48 -0.93 -7.10 0.09
CA LEU A 48 -1.58 -6.28 1.13
C LEU A 48 -0.99 -6.49 2.53
N ALA A 49 -0.43 -7.68 2.84
CA ALA A 49 0.22 -7.95 4.12
C ALA A 49 1.52 -7.16 4.33
N ARG A 50 2.11 -6.62 3.24
CA ARG A 50 3.38 -5.89 3.24
C ARG A 50 3.21 -4.43 2.85
N VAL A 51 1.97 -3.99 2.66
CA VAL A 51 1.65 -2.61 2.25
C VAL A 51 1.91 -1.68 3.43
N VAL A 52 2.82 -0.73 3.21
CA VAL A 52 3.08 0.37 4.15
C VAL A 52 2.21 1.57 3.80
N LEU A 53 1.77 2.30 4.83
CA LEU A 53 1.11 3.58 4.69
C LEU A 53 2.16 4.68 4.91
N PRO A 54 2.74 5.26 3.84
CA PRO A 54 3.71 6.32 4.00
C PRO A 54 3.04 7.59 4.55
N PRO A 55 3.82 8.47 5.19
CA PRO A 55 3.31 9.76 5.63
C PRO A 55 2.86 10.61 4.46
N GLN A 56 1.64 11.14 4.52
CA GLN A 56 1.02 11.88 3.42
C GLN A 56 -0.25 12.63 3.85
N ILE A 57 -0.72 13.49 2.95
CA ILE A 57 -2.08 14.03 3.02
C ILE A 57 -3.02 13.08 2.27
N VAL A 58 -3.98 12.49 2.99
CA VAL A 58 -5.08 11.73 2.39
C VAL A 58 -6.06 12.70 1.75
N SER A 59 -6.39 12.46 0.48
CA SER A 59 -7.30 13.33 -0.29
C SER A 59 -8.75 12.85 -0.18
N GLY A 60 -9.70 13.78 -0.22
CA GLY A 60 -11.14 13.48 -0.28
C GLY A 60 -11.88 13.67 1.04
N SER A 61 -12.91 12.86 1.24
CA SER A 61 -13.88 12.96 2.33
C SER A 61 -14.18 11.57 2.92
N PRO A 62 -14.86 11.49 4.08
CA PRO A 62 -15.25 10.19 4.64
C PRO A 62 -16.02 9.27 3.68
N ALA A 63 -16.83 9.82 2.77
CA ALA A 63 -17.61 9.02 1.84
C ALA A 63 -16.82 8.50 0.63
N SER A 64 -15.76 9.24 0.23
CA SER A 64 -14.91 8.93 -0.93
C SER A 64 -13.54 9.58 -0.72
N PHE A 65 -12.49 8.78 -0.64
CA PHE A 65 -11.13 9.25 -0.36
C PHE A 65 -10.06 8.43 -1.08
N SER A 66 -8.87 8.99 -1.21
CA SER A 66 -7.74 8.31 -1.83
C SER A 66 -6.43 8.53 -1.08
N PHE A 67 -5.60 7.50 -1.05
CA PHE A 67 -4.29 7.53 -0.42
C PHE A 67 -3.31 6.57 -1.12
N LEU A 68 -2.03 6.91 -1.04
CA LEU A 68 -0.92 6.09 -1.51
C LEU A 68 -0.61 5.03 -0.45
N ALA A 69 -0.51 3.77 -0.81
CA ALA A 69 0.07 2.75 0.04
C ALA A 69 0.66 1.66 -0.85
N TYR A 70 1.86 1.18 -0.52
CA TYR A 70 2.61 0.31 -1.43
C TYR A 70 3.33 -0.80 -0.67
N PRO A 71 3.54 -1.96 -1.30
CA PRO A 71 4.27 -3.06 -0.68
C PRO A 71 5.75 -2.69 -0.48
N VAL A 72 6.37 -3.22 0.57
CA VAL A 72 7.83 -3.19 0.78
C VAL A 72 8.38 -4.62 0.81
N PRO A 73 9.49 -4.92 0.08
CA PRO A 73 10.16 -4.05 -0.89
C PRO A 73 9.24 -3.73 -2.09
N ARG A 74 9.30 -2.48 -2.58
CA ARG A 74 8.36 -1.99 -3.60
C ARG A 74 8.77 -2.41 -5.01
N LEU A 75 9.94 -1.93 -5.44
CA LEU A 75 10.52 -2.20 -6.75
C LEU A 75 12.02 -2.42 -6.59
N THR A 76 12.55 -3.34 -7.38
CA THR A 76 13.98 -3.53 -7.56
C THR A 76 14.61 -2.33 -8.25
N TYR A 77 15.93 -2.22 -8.17
CA TYR A 77 16.66 -1.15 -8.84
C TYR A 77 16.46 -1.15 -10.36
N GLU A 78 16.37 -2.33 -10.98
CA GLU A 78 16.14 -2.45 -12.42
C GLU A 78 14.70 -2.08 -12.80
N GLU A 79 13.69 -2.49 -12.02
CA GLU A 79 12.31 -2.06 -12.23
C GLU A 79 12.15 -0.54 -12.09
N ARG A 80 12.87 0.10 -11.16
CA ARG A 80 12.87 1.58 -11.01
C ARG A 80 13.41 2.30 -12.25
N LYS A 81 14.41 1.76 -12.93
CA LYS A 81 14.95 2.34 -14.17
C LYS A 81 14.00 2.21 -15.34
N LEU A 82 13.24 1.11 -15.35
CA LEU A 82 12.24 0.80 -16.39
C LEU A 82 10.91 1.49 -16.15
N LEU A 83 10.79 2.29 -15.08
CA LEU A 83 9.60 3.05 -14.72
C LEU A 83 9.48 4.32 -15.58
N GLU A 84 9.48 4.14 -16.89
CA GLU A 84 9.03 5.10 -17.87
C GLU A 84 7.90 4.43 -18.66
N VAL A 85 6.65 4.65 -18.23
CA VAL A 85 5.39 4.66 -19.03
C VAL A 85 4.19 4.62 -18.07
N ARG A 86 3.16 5.43 -18.40
CA ARG A 86 1.96 5.76 -17.59
C ARG A 86 0.84 4.72 -17.70
N ASP A 87 1.16 3.44 -17.87
CA ASP A 87 0.13 2.41 -17.95
C ASP A 87 -0.12 1.86 -16.55
N PHE A 88 -1.21 2.35 -15.96
CA PHE A 88 -1.69 1.89 -14.67
C PHE A 88 -2.87 0.95 -14.87
N GLU A 89 -2.81 -0.24 -14.28
CA GLU A 89 -3.98 -1.11 -14.15
C GLU A 89 -4.83 -0.63 -12.98
N ARG A 90 -6.15 -0.68 -13.12
CA ARG A 90 -7.09 -0.41 -12.03
C ARG A 90 -7.92 -1.65 -11.75
N VAL A 91 -7.83 -2.13 -10.51
CA VAL A 91 -8.54 -3.31 -10.05
C VAL A 91 -9.61 -2.89 -9.05
N GLN A 92 -10.86 -3.21 -9.35
CA GLN A 92 -11.97 -2.98 -8.43
C GLN A 92 -12.11 -4.16 -7.47
N VAL A 93 -12.06 -3.88 -6.17
CA VAL A 93 -12.09 -4.86 -5.11
C VAL A 93 -13.27 -4.55 -4.18
N PRO A 94 -14.26 -5.46 -4.04
CA PRO A 94 -15.37 -5.26 -3.12
C PRO A 94 -14.89 -5.38 -1.68
N VAL A 95 -15.30 -4.45 -0.81
CA VAL A 95 -14.88 -4.39 0.59
C VAL A 95 -16.10 -4.05 1.44
N GLY A 96 -16.61 -5.01 2.20
CA GLY A 96 -17.84 -4.83 2.97
C GLY A 96 -19.01 -4.40 2.08
N THR A 97 -19.62 -3.25 2.40
CA THR A 97 -20.69 -2.61 1.60
C THR A 97 -20.16 -1.60 0.57
N GLY A 98 -18.86 -1.37 0.54
CA GLY A 98 -18.19 -0.40 -0.32
C GLY A 98 -17.28 -1.04 -1.37
N LEU A 99 -16.45 -0.20 -1.96
CA LEU A 99 -15.52 -0.57 -3.03
C LEU A 99 -14.19 0.12 -2.81
N ILE A 100 -13.10 -0.59 -3.09
CA ILE A 100 -11.80 0.03 -3.30
C ILE A 100 -11.38 -0.20 -4.76
N GLN A 101 -10.76 0.79 -5.37
CA GLN A 101 -10.05 0.66 -6.62
C GLN A 101 -8.56 0.76 -6.33
N LEU A 102 -7.84 -0.32 -6.60
CA LEU A 102 -6.39 -0.39 -6.49
C LEU A 102 -5.78 0.04 -7.82
N GLU A 103 -4.92 1.04 -7.79
CA GLU A 103 -4.07 1.39 -8.93
C GLU A 103 -2.75 0.64 -8.80
N LEU A 104 -2.43 -0.14 -9.83
CA LEU A 104 -1.19 -0.90 -9.92
C LEU A 104 -0.25 -0.20 -10.90
N ASP A 105 1.04 -0.17 -10.56
CA ASP A 105 2.06 0.30 -11.51
C ASP A 105 2.29 -0.71 -12.66
N ALA A 106 3.18 -0.37 -13.57
CA ALA A 106 3.50 -1.19 -14.74
C ALA A 106 4.04 -2.61 -14.39
N PHE A 107 4.41 -2.85 -13.13
CA PHE A 107 4.86 -4.15 -12.62
C PHE A 107 3.78 -4.88 -11.81
N GLY A 108 2.55 -4.36 -11.81
CA GLY A 108 1.42 -4.93 -11.07
C GLY A 108 1.48 -4.66 -9.57
N LYS A 109 2.35 -3.74 -9.11
CA LYS A 109 2.49 -3.44 -7.67
C LYS A 109 1.49 -2.40 -7.22
N ILE A 110 0.89 -2.63 -6.05
CA ILE A 110 -0.08 -1.72 -5.45
C ILE A 110 0.55 -0.33 -5.21
N GLY A 111 -0.15 0.73 -5.63
CA GLY A 111 0.25 2.12 -5.44
C GLY A 111 -0.82 2.97 -4.77
N TRP A 112 -1.90 3.30 -5.48
CA TRP A 112 -2.99 4.13 -4.95
C TRP A 112 -4.23 3.31 -4.60
N PHE A 113 -4.87 3.69 -3.51
CA PHE A 113 -6.18 3.23 -3.11
C PHE A 113 -7.18 4.36 -3.35
N TYR A 114 -8.26 4.07 -4.06
CA TYR A 114 -9.44 4.94 -4.15
C TYR A 114 -10.59 4.23 -3.47
N VAL A 115 -11.09 4.79 -2.38
CA VAL A 115 -12.03 4.15 -1.46
C VAL A 115 -13.37 4.84 -1.56
N GLU A 116 -14.42 4.05 -1.76
CA GLU A 116 -15.81 4.50 -1.90
C GLU A 116 -16.70 3.81 -0.87
N ARG A 117 -17.55 4.59 -0.19
CA ARG A 117 -18.58 4.11 0.76
C ARG A 117 -18.05 3.31 1.96
N LEU A 118 -16.89 3.71 2.49
CA LEU A 118 -16.27 3.10 3.68
C LEU A 118 -15.84 4.16 4.72
N PRO A 119 -16.79 4.99 5.21
CA PRO A 119 -16.48 6.11 6.10
C PRO A 119 -15.89 5.71 7.46
N GLU A 120 -16.16 4.49 7.91
CA GLU A 120 -15.63 3.94 9.16
C GLU A 120 -14.09 3.84 9.16
N HIS A 121 -13.45 3.77 7.99
CA HIS A 121 -12.00 3.62 7.87
C HIS A 121 -11.27 4.96 7.67
N PHE A 122 -11.98 6.01 7.25
CA PHE A 122 -11.38 7.29 6.85
C PHE A 122 -10.50 7.90 7.94
N ARG A 123 -11.04 8.08 9.15
CA ARG A 123 -10.30 8.75 10.24
C ARG A 123 -9.04 8.00 10.63
N THR A 124 -9.10 6.68 10.74
CA THR A 124 -7.96 5.84 11.12
C THR A 124 -6.85 5.93 10.07
N ILE A 125 -7.20 5.87 8.79
CA ILE A 125 -6.22 5.99 7.69
C ILE A 125 -5.60 7.39 7.66
N VAL A 126 -6.41 8.45 7.81
CA VAL A 126 -5.91 9.83 7.87
C VAL A 126 -4.93 10.00 9.04
N GLN A 127 -5.29 9.53 10.24
CA GLN A 127 -4.43 9.65 11.41
C GLN A 127 -3.12 8.87 11.24
N GLY A 128 -3.18 7.62 10.77
CA GLY A 128 -1.96 6.83 10.54
C GLY A 128 -1.05 7.44 9.45
N ALA A 129 -1.64 8.02 8.41
CA ALA A 129 -0.89 8.74 7.37
C ALA A 129 -0.25 10.04 7.87
N GLN A 130 -0.76 10.64 8.96
CA GLN A 130 -0.25 11.92 9.50
C GLN A 130 0.73 11.73 10.67
N GLN A 131 0.55 10.70 11.48
CA GLN A 131 1.34 10.45 12.70
C GLN A 131 2.84 10.24 12.44
N HIS A 132 3.22 9.85 11.23
CA HIS A 132 4.60 9.56 10.85
C HIS A 132 5.19 10.62 9.91
N ALA A 133 4.53 11.78 9.74
CA ALA A 133 4.92 12.82 8.79
C ALA A 133 5.99 13.81 9.31
N LEU A 134 6.63 13.52 10.44
CA LEU A 134 7.59 14.40 11.12
C LEU A 134 8.93 13.71 11.31
#